data_AF-A0A5N3UT68-F1
#
_entry.id   AF-A0A5N3UT68-F1
#
_cell.length_a   1.000
_cell.length_b   1.000
_cell.length_c   1.000
_cell.angle_alpha   90.00
_cell.angle_beta   90.00
_cell.angle_gamma   90.00
#
_symmetry.space_group_name_H-M   'P 1'
#
loop_
_entity.id
_entity.type
_entity.pdbx_description
1 polymer ?
#
loop_
_entity_poly.entity_id
_entity_poly.type
_entity_poly.pdbx_seq_one_letter_code
_entity_poly.pdbx_strand_id
1 'polypeptide(L)'
;MKTPIGALITFLWLQLDCVSLGNEVEQSPSTLSVQEGNSCFITCTYTDVASSYFPWYKQEPGKGPQLLIDIRSNMGKNEGQRLTVLLNKTAKHLSLHIATTEAGDSAVYFCAASTQNVCLVLWPIFFFFFHLFLLVAG
;
A
#
# COMPACT_ATOMS: atom_id res chain seq x y z
N MET A 1 17.22 -22.12 41.61
CA MET A 1 16.53 -21.36 40.54
C MET A 1 17.06 -21.84 39.20
N LYS A 2 16.35 -22.78 38.54
CA LYS A 2 16.70 -23.26 37.21
C LYS A 2 15.71 -22.61 36.25
N THR A 3 16.16 -21.65 35.46
CA THR A 3 15.36 -21.09 34.38
C THR A 3 15.05 -22.22 33.40
N PRO A 4 13.76 -22.49 33.10
CA PRO A 4 13.42 -23.55 32.15
C PRO A 4 13.87 -23.09 30.76
N ILE A 5 14.97 -23.67 30.28
CA ILE A 5 15.51 -23.49 28.92
C ILE A 5 14.40 -23.75 27.87
N GLY A 6 13.44 -24.63 28.19
CA GLY A 6 12.25 -24.86 27.37
C GLY A 6 11.34 -23.63 27.19
N ALA A 7 11.21 -22.77 28.22
CA ALA A 7 10.42 -21.53 28.10
C ALA A 7 11.09 -20.50 27.19
N LEU A 8 12.43 -20.48 27.15
CA LEU A 8 13.20 -19.61 26.27
C LEU A 8 13.08 -20.05 24.80
N ILE A 9 13.07 -21.36 24.54
CA ILE A 9 12.90 -21.94 23.20
C ILE A 9 11.47 -21.74 22.69
N THR A 10 10.45 -21.87 23.54
CA THR A 10 9.06 -21.57 23.14
C THR A 10 8.85 -20.08 22.87
N PHE A 11 9.50 -19.19 23.62
CA PHE A 11 9.49 -17.76 23.34
C PHE A 11 10.18 -17.44 22.00
N LEU A 12 11.26 -18.14 21.68
CA LEU A 12 12.00 -17.98 20.42
C LEU A 12 11.20 -18.46 19.19
N TRP A 13 10.27 -19.40 19.35
CA TRP A 13 9.37 -19.89 18.28
C TRP A 13 8.12 -19.02 18.10
N LEU A 14 7.73 -18.21 19.10
CA LEU A 14 6.68 -17.19 18.98
C LEU A 14 7.16 -15.94 18.22
N GLN A 15 8.46 -15.84 17.92
CA GLN A 15 9.05 -14.81 17.08
C GLN A 15 9.18 -15.27 15.62
N LEU A 16 8.22 -16.04 15.09
CA LEU A 16 7.98 -15.99 13.65
C LEU A 16 7.40 -14.60 13.35
N ASP A 17 8.31 -13.63 13.40
CA ASP A 17 8.10 -12.27 12.96
C ASP A 17 7.64 -12.39 11.52
N CYS A 18 6.39 -12.01 11.27
CA CYS A 18 6.05 -11.48 9.97
C CYS A 18 6.93 -10.25 9.80
N VAL A 19 8.13 -10.44 9.27
CA VAL A 19 8.82 -9.37 8.58
C VAL A 19 7.89 -9.04 7.42
N SER A 20 7.07 -8.00 7.58
CA SER A 20 6.59 -7.27 6.43
C SER A 20 7.87 -6.79 5.75
N LEU A 21 8.34 -7.53 4.75
CA LEU A 21 9.30 -6.96 3.82
C LEU A 21 8.55 -5.73 3.30
N GLY A 22 8.97 -4.55 3.74
CA GLY A 22 8.37 -3.31 3.27
C GLY A 22 8.56 -3.35 1.77
N ASN A 23 7.48 -3.56 1.03
CA ASN A 23 7.55 -3.66 -0.40
C ASN A 23 7.98 -2.29 -0.90
N GLU A 24 9.22 -2.20 -1.37
CA GLU A 24 9.76 -0.95 -1.89
C GLU A 24 8.99 -0.61 -3.17
N VAL A 25 8.33 0.54 -3.13
CA VAL A 25 7.60 1.14 -4.25
C VAL A 25 8.22 2.50 -4.56
N GLU A 26 8.59 2.70 -5.81
CA GLU A 26 9.13 3.98 -6.31
C GLU A 26 8.09 4.60 -7.25
N GLN A 27 7.68 5.85 -6.96
CA GLN A 27 6.66 6.55 -7.73
C GLN A 27 7.26 7.61 -8.65
N SER A 28 6.74 7.70 -9.87
CA SER A 28 7.11 8.71 -10.84
C SER A 28 5.89 9.21 -11.64
N PRO A 29 5.79 10.52 -11.89
CA PRO A 29 6.64 11.59 -11.34
C PRO A 29 6.33 11.87 -9.86
N SER A 30 7.27 12.48 -9.13
CA SER A 30 7.06 12.90 -7.73
C SER A 30 6.11 14.10 -7.59
N THR A 31 5.99 14.90 -8.65
CA THR A 31 5.04 16.02 -8.73
C THR A 31 4.59 16.16 -10.17
N LEU A 32 3.29 16.41 -10.36
CA LEU A 32 2.67 16.51 -11.67
C LEU A 32 1.71 17.69 -11.68
N SER A 33 1.84 18.55 -12.70
CA SER A 33 0.91 19.65 -12.96
C SER A 33 0.28 19.42 -14.34
N VAL A 34 -1.04 19.30 -14.36
CA VAL A 34 -1.84 18.96 -15.53
C VAL A 34 -3.02 19.92 -15.60
N GLN A 35 -3.33 20.42 -16.79
CA GLN A 35 -4.51 21.26 -17.01
C GLN A 35 -5.78 20.42 -16.99
N GLU A 36 -6.85 20.96 -16.41
CA GLU A 36 -8.17 20.31 -16.41
C GLU A 36 -8.60 19.89 -17.83
N GLY A 37 -9.26 18.74 -17.91
CA GLY A 37 -9.68 18.12 -19.17
C GLY A 37 -8.60 17.26 -19.82
N ASN A 38 -7.31 17.45 -19.50
CA ASN A 38 -6.25 16.60 -20.02
C ASN A 38 -6.14 15.29 -19.24
N SER A 39 -5.53 14.29 -19.87
CA SER A 39 -5.20 13.03 -19.23
C SER A 39 -3.83 13.07 -18.56
N CYS A 40 -3.62 12.20 -17.57
CA CYS A 40 -2.32 12.06 -16.93
C CYS A 40 -2.05 10.63 -16.45
N PHE A 41 -0.77 10.31 -16.28
CA PHE A 41 -0.31 9.01 -15.79
C PHE A 41 0.60 9.19 -14.58
N ILE A 42 0.38 8.34 -13.57
CA ILE A 42 1.27 8.17 -12.43
C ILE A 42 1.72 6.71 -12.42
N THR A 43 3.02 6.45 -12.40
CA THR A 43 3.56 5.09 -12.46
C THR A 43 4.34 4.77 -11.20
N CYS A 44 4.22 3.53 -10.77
CA CYS A 44 4.94 2.97 -9.66
C CYS A 44 5.71 1.74 -10.09
N THR A 45 6.97 1.67 -9.72
CA THR A 45 7.79 0.47 -9.82
C THR A 45 7.80 -0.21 -8.47
N TYR A 46 7.61 -1.53 -8.43
CA TYR A 46 7.66 -2.30 -7.18
C TYR A 46 8.71 -3.40 -7.28
N THR A 47 9.32 -3.79 -6.16
CA THR A 47 10.40 -4.80 -6.17
C THR A 47 9.91 -6.22 -5.90
N ASP A 48 8.91 -6.35 -5.03
CA ASP A 48 8.40 -7.63 -4.54
C ASP A 48 7.58 -8.41 -5.59
N VAL A 49 8.10 -9.58 -5.96
CA VAL A 49 7.50 -10.46 -6.98
C VAL A 49 6.26 -11.19 -6.46
N ALA A 50 6.15 -11.38 -5.14
CA ALA A 50 5.06 -12.11 -4.52
C ALA A 50 3.82 -11.22 -4.28
N SER A 51 3.91 -9.92 -4.58
CA SER A 51 2.79 -8.98 -4.48
C SER A 51 1.59 -9.43 -5.33
N SER A 52 0.43 -9.53 -4.68
CA SER A 52 -0.82 -10.00 -5.27
C SER A 52 -1.95 -8.97 -5.26
N TYR A 53 -1.77 -7.87 -4.52
CA TYR A 53 -2.73 -6.79 -4.38
C TYR A 53 -2.05 -5.43 -4.52
N PHE A 54 -2.61 -4.56 -5.36
CA PHE A 54 -2.01 -3.31 -5.77
C PHE A 54 -3.02 -2.16 -5.67
N PRO A 55 -3.20 -1.56 -4.48
CA PRO A 55 -4.10 -0.43 -4.29
C PRO A 55 -3.44 0.90 -4.66
N TRP A 56 -4.26 1.79 -5.19
CA TRP A 56 -4.00 3.23 -5.28
C TRP A 56 -4.82 3.97 -4.24
N TYR A 57 -4.19 4.94 -3.60
CA TYR A 57 -4.80 5.84 -2.64
C TYR A 57 -4.74 7.27 -3.14
N LYS A 58 -5.74 8.06 -2.75
CA LYS A 58 -5.78 9.51 -2.91
C LYS A 58 -5.84 10.15 -1.53
N GLN A 59 -5.03 11.17 -1.31
CA GLN A 59 -5.02 11.97 -0.10
C GLN A 59 -5.28 13.43 -0.43
N GLU A 60 -6.45 13.90 -0.04
CA GLU A 60 -6.81 15.31 -0.12
C GLU A 60 -6.20 16.10 1.05
N PRO A 61 -5.96 17.42 0.91
CA PRO A 61 -5.44 18.25 1.98
C PRO A 61 -6.27 18.12 3.27
N GLY A 62 -5.60 17.85 4.39
CA GLY A 62 -6.25 17.71 5.71
C GLY A 62 -7.00 16.39 5.93
N LYS A 63 -6.97 15.45 4.98
CA LYS A 63 -7.55 14.11 5.13
C LYS A 63 -6.45 13.04 5.18
N GLY A 64 -6.81 11.85 5.67
CA GLY A 64 -5.97 10.65 5.54
C GLY A 64 -6.04 10.03 4.13
N PRO A 65 -5.13 9.11 3.79
CA PRO A 65 -5.19 8.36 2.53
C PRO A 65 -6.50 7.56 2.40
N GLN A 66 -7.19 7.69 1.29
CA GLN A 66 -8.43 6.97 0.97
C GLN A 66 -8.20 6.06 -0.23
N LEU A 67 -8.74 4.83 -0.16
CA LEU A 67 -8.64 3.88 -1.28
C LEU A 67 -9.37 4.45 -2.49
N LEU A 68 -8.64 4.58 -3.60
CA LEU A 68 -9.16 5.14 -4.84
C LEU A 68 -9.61 4.01 -5.79
N ILE A 69 -8.71 3.07 -6.07
CA ILE A 69 -8.93 1.93 -6.97
C ILE A 69 -7.82 0.90 -6.74
N ASP A 70 -8.10 -0.38 -6.93
CA ASP A 70 -7.11 -1.45 -6.77
C ASP A 70 -7.07 -2.40 -7.96
N ILE A 71 -6.02 -3.22 -8.03
CA ILE A 71 -5.94 -4.32 -8.99
C ILE A 71 -5.27 -5.53 -8.33
N ARG A 72 -5.73 -6.73 -8.68
CA ARG A 72 -5.13 -8.00 -8.24
C ARG A 72 -4.14 -8.50 -9.28
N SER A 73 -3.15 -9.28 -8.85
CA SER A 73 -2.09 -9.77 -9.73
C SER A 73 -2.53 -10.67 -10.89
N ASN A 74 -3.76 -11.20 -10.85
CA ASN A 74 -4.33 -11.99 -11.93
C ASN A 74 -5.00 -11.12 -13.01
N MET A 75 -5.04 -9.80 -12.84
CA MET A 75 -5.61 -8.83 -13.77
C MET A 75 -4.51 -7.94 -14.35
N GLY A 76 -4.61 -7.62 -15.63
CA GLY A 76 -3.70 -6.66 -16.29
C GLY A 76 -4.22 -5.22 -16.30
N LYS A 77 -5.54 -5.04 -16.15
CA LYS A 77 -6.22 -3.75 -16.21
C LYS A 77 -7.46 -3.75 -15.32
N ASN A 78 -7.70 -2.65 -14.60
CA ASN A 78 -8.97 -2.37 -13.93
C ASN A 78 -9.47 -0.99 -14.36
N GLU A 79 -10.68 -0.93 -14.90
CA GLU A 79 -11.28 0.30 -15.42
C GLU A 79 -12.43 0.77 -14.51
N GLY A 80 -12.27 1.96 -13.95
CA GLY A 80 -13.37 2.77 -13.44
C GLY A 80 -13.87 3.74 -14.51
N GLN A 81 -14.68 4.72 -14.10
CA GLN A 81 -15.24 5.71 -15.03
C GLN A 81 -14.17 6.60 -15.69
N ARG A 82 -13.38 7.32 -14.87
CA ARG A 82 -12.29 8.21 -15.34
C ARG A 82 -10.89 7.69 -15.02
N LEU A 83 -10.82 6.63 -14.22
CA LEU A 83 -9.58 6.07 -13.68
C LEU A 83 -9.34 4.70 -14.28
N THR A 84 -8.11 4.42 -14.68
CA THR A 84 -7.70 3.11 -15.16
C THR A 84 -6.41 2.72 -14.48
N VAL A 85 -6.38 1.54 -13.87
CA VAL A 85 -5.16 0.94 -13.32
C VAL A 85 -4.63 -0.07 -14.31
N LEU A 86 -3.33 0.00 -14.60
CA LEU A 86 -2.62 -0.93 -15.45
C LEU A 86 -1.54 -1.63 -14.63
N LEU A 87 -1.52 -2.95 -14.67
CA LEU A 87 -0.50 -3.76 -14.00
C LEU A 87 0.32 -4.53 -15.03
N ASN A 88 1.61 -4.27 -15.06
CA ASN A 88 2.59 -5.05 -15.80
C ASN A 88 3.51 -5.76 -14.82
N LYS A 89 3.23 -7.05 -14.56
CA LYS A 89 4.02 -7.85 -13.61
C LYS A 89 5.44 -8.14 -14.09
N THR A 90 5.64 -8.25 -15.40
CA THR A 90 6.97 -8.53 -15.97
C THR A 90 7.90 -7.34 -15.80
N ALA A 91 7.39 -6.12 -16.07
CA ALA A 91 8.12 -4.88 -15.84
C ALA A 91 8.06 -4.41 -14.39
N LYS A 92 7.25 -5.06 -13.54
CA LYS A 92 6.92 -4.63 -12.17
C LYS A 92 6.43 -3.19 -12.09
N HIS A 93 5.60 -2.80 -13.06
CA HIS A 93 5.00 -1.47 -13.13
C HIS A 93 3.52 -1.54 -12.80
N LEU A 94 3.08 -0.58 -11.99
CA LEU A 94 1.70 -0.29 -11.69
C LEU A 94 1.43 1.16 -12.07
N SER A 95 0.52 1.40 -13.02
CA SER A 95 0.21 2.76 -13.49
C SER A 95 -1.23 3.11 -13.20
N LEU A 96 -1.47 4.34 -12.75
CA LEU A 96 -2.77 4.98 -12.67
C LEU A 96 -2.89 5.98 -13.82
N HIS A 97 -3.93 5.82 -14.62
CA HIS A 97 -4.31 6.75 -15.68
C HIS A 97 -5.59 7.48 -15.26
N ILE A 98 -5.55 8.81 -15.32
CA ILE A 98 -6.71 9.68 -15.13
C ILE A 98 -7.03 10.28 -16.49
N ALA A 99 -8.14 9.90 -17.10
CA ALA A 99 -8.45 10.23 -18.49
C ALA A 99 -8.87 11.69 -18.70
N THR A 100 -9.61 12.25 -17.74
CA THR A 100 -10.09 13.64 -17.77
C THR A 100 -9.94 14.21 -16.38
N THR A 101 -8.90 15.02 -16.19
CA THR A 101 -8.59 15.64 -14.90
C THR A 101 -9.57 16.76 -14.56
N GLU A 102 -9.98 16.83 -13.31
CA GLU A 102 -10.87 17.85 -12.76
C GLU A 102 -10.19 18.61 -11.62
N ALA A 103 -10.67 19.79 -11.24
CA ALA A 103 -10.15 20.56 -10.10
C ALA A 103 -10.04 19.72 -8.81
N GLY A 104 -11.01 18.83 -8.59
CA GLY A 104 -11.06 17.92 -7.44
C GLY A 104 -9.98 16.83 -7.46
N ASP A 105 -9.28 16.62 -8.57
CA ASP A 105 -8.20 15.63 -8.67
C ASP A 105 -6.87 16.14 -8.10
N SER A 106 -6.79 17.41 -7.67
CA SER A 106 -5.63 17.97 -6.97
C SER A 106 -5.45 17.35 -5.59
N ALA A 107 -4.53 16.39 -5.48
CA ALA A 107 -4.29 15.58 -4.29
C ALA A 107 -2.93 14.89 -4.37
N VAL A 108 -2.51 14.27 -3.26
CA VAL A 108 -1.36 13.36 -3.27
C VAL A 108 -1.85 11.94 -3.56
N TYR A 109 -1.17 11.25 -4.49
CA TYR A 109 -1.53 9.89 -4.89
C TYR A 109 -0.43 8.90 -4.48
N PHE A 110 -0.83 7.82 -3.83
CA PHE A 110 0.07 6.77 -3.37
C PHE A 110 -0.30 5.44 -3.99
N CYS A 111 0.70 4.65 -4.34
CA CYS A 111 0.49 3.25 -4.66
C CYS A 111 1.09 2.36 -3.58
N ALA A 112 0.59 1.14 -3.48
CA ALA A 112 1.23 0.10 -2.70
C ALA A 112 1.23 -1.21 -3.47
N ALA A 113 2.11 -2.11 -3.06
CA ALA A 113 2.14 -3.50 -3.51
C ALA A 113 2.15 -4.37 -2.26
N SER A 114 1.24 -5.35 -2.19
CA SER A 114 1.06 -6.20 -1.02
C SER A 114 0.94 -7.65 -1.44
N THR A 115 1.61 -8.55 -0.73
CA THR A 115 1.29 -9.98 -0.79
C THR A 115 0.03 -10.22 0.05
N GLN A 116 -0.99 -10.91 -0.47
CA GLN A 116 -2.09 -11.43 0.35
C GLN A 116 -1.68 -12.70 1.12
N ASN A 117 -0.43 -12.77 1.58
CA ASN A 117 -0.05 -13.72 2.61
C ASN A 117 -0.50 -13.11 3.94
N VAL A 118 -1.78 -13.33 4.23
CA VAL A 118 -2.37 -13.53 5.55
C VAL A 118 -1.32 -13.57 6.67
N CYS A 119 -0.98 -12.40 7.22
CA CYS A 119 -0.73 -12.32 8.65
C CYS A 119 -2.09 -12.09 9.33
N LEU A 120 -3.04 -13.04 9.16
CA LEU A 120 -4.38 -13.01 9.79
C LEU A 120 -4.30 -13.31 11.30
N VAL A 121 -3.34 -12.72 12.01
CA VAL A 121 -3.35 -12.82 13.47
C VAL A 121 -2.96 -11.55 14.21
N LEU A 122 -2.60 -10.43 13.56
CA LEU A 122 -2.17 -9.23 14.31
C LEU A 122 -2.82 -7.90 13.91
N TRP A 123 -3.79 -7.87 12.99
CA TRP A 123 -4.52 -6.63 12.71
C TRP A 123 -5.28 -6.02 13.91
N PRO A 124 -5.86 -6.80 14.87
CA PRO A 124 -6.44 -6.18 16.06
C PRO A 124 -5.40 -5.76 17.11
N ILE A 125 -4.17 -6.31 17.09
CA ILE A 125 -3.12 -5.95 18.07
C ILE A 125 -2.40 -4.66 17.65
N PHE A 126 -2.19 -4.44 16.35
CA PHE A 126 -1.56 -3.21 15.85
C PHE A 126 -2.44 -1.97 16.05
N PHE A 127 -3.77 -2.10 15.94
CA PHE A 127 -4.70 -1.01 16.29
C PHE A 127 -4.66 -0.66 17.80
N PHE A 128 -4.50 -1.67 18.67
CA PHE A 128 -4.35 -1.44 20.11
C PHE A 128 -3.05 -0.71 20.46
N PHE A 129 -1.94 -0.99 19.75
CA PHE A 129 -0.68 -0.29 19.97
C PHE A 129 -0.68 1.15 19.47
N PHE A 130 -1.33 1.45 18.33
CA PHE A 130 -1.46 2.83 17.86
C PHE A 130 -2.37 3.69 18.76
N HIS A 131 -3.41 3.10 19.35
CA HIS A 131 -4.25 3.82 20.33
C HIS A 131 -3.52 4.06 21.67
N LEU A 132 -2.63 3.15 22.09
CA LEU A 132 -1.85 3.34 23.32
C LEU A 132 -0.72 4.38 23.15
N PHE A 133 -0.11 4.49 21.96
CA PHE A 133 0.90 5.53 21.68
C PHE A 133 0.31 6.93 21.55
N LEU A 134 -0.96 7.09 21.16
CA LEU A 134 -1.68 8.37 21.20
C LEU A 134 -2.13 8.76 22.61
N LEU A 135 -2.21 7.80 23.55
CA LEU A 135 -2.65 8.05 24.93
C LEU A 135 -1.51 8.44 25.88
N VAL A 136 -0.25 8.36 25.44
CA VAL A 136 0.92 8.86 26.20
C VAL A 136 1.51 10.07 25.50
N ALA A 137 0.76 11.17 25.56
CA ALA A 137 1.29 12.51 25.43
C ALA A 137 0.79 13.31 26.63
N GLY A 138 1.46 13.10 27.76
CA GLY A 138 1.57 14.03 28.87
C GLY A 138 3.01 14.49 28.95
#